data_AF-A0A923JB80-F1
#
_entry.id   AF-A0A923JB80-F1
#
_cell.length_a   1.000
_cell.length_b   1.000
_cell.length_c   1.000
_cell.angle_alpha   90.00
_cell.angle_beta   90.00
_cell.angle_gamma   90.00
#
_symmetry.space_group_name_H-M   'P 1'
#
loop_
_entity.id
_entity.type
_entity.pdbx_description
1 polymer ?
#
loop_
_entity_poly.entity_id
_entity_poly.type
_entity_poly.pdbx_seq_one_letter_code
_entity_poly.pdbx_strand_id
1 'polypeptide(L)'
;MNPRPSDPRRTPVTTAEHDPGTHPAPPARPVRRPAGFRPSPTPRPRTGAPPGRPSPPSGGGPADRTAPTPAEGRDPTTRAVVVVPSAGRAEAGAAVDERPQPAHDHREQATVATPRPEKLTVAVPRPEPVTVANQVEAAGATTAVPAARTGCPVTGYGRSGGHPPPPGVADERRPEPVDPAAAEEFLHQVYAETEPETPLAERLRQVRAEIDRSGTYRHTAHELVFGARVAWRNSARCIGRLYWQSLQVRDLRHLHDPADVAQECVAHLRAATRDGKIRSTMTVFAPDAPGRPGPRIRNDQLVRYAGHRAADGSVIGDPGQADFTDRVAGLGWPRPQPPGRFDVLPLLITGGDGRSRLFDVPPDAVHEVPLRHPDHAWFARLGLRWHAVPAISNMPLEIGGVVYPAAPFNGWYLDTEIGARNLADRDRYDLLPEIADRLGLDTRSERTMWRDRALVELVRAVTYSFDADGVTMADHHTESERFLRHLAREEAAGRSCPTDWSWIVPPMSGAQTPVFHRYYDEPDPALRPAFLAPPREW
;
A
#
# COMPACT_ATOMS: atom_id res chain seq x y z
N MET A 1 -15.34 -78.64 -32.85
CA MET A 1 -16.23 -77.96 -33.81
C MET A 1 -15.51 -76.73 -34.34
N ASN A 2 -15.63 -76.45 -35.64
CA ASN A 2 -15.05 -75.33 -36.38
C ASN A 2 -16.24 -74.55 -37.02
N PRO A 3 -16.11 -73.34 -37.62
CA PRO A 3 -14.87 -72.60 -37.88
C PRO A 3 -14.89 -71.06 -37.62
N ARG A 4 -13.72 -70.46 -37.87
CA ARG A 4 -13.38 -69.03 -38.11
C ARG A 4 -13.85 -68.59 -39.56
N PRO A 5 -13.37 -67.52 -40.29
CA PRO A 5 -12.20 -66.62 -40.05
C PRO A 5 -12.11 -65.18 -40.68
N SER A 6 -10.99 -64.50 -40.33
CA SER A 6 -10.08 -63.66 -41.18
C SER A 6 -10.29 -62.16 -41.51
N ASP A 7 -9.18 -61.42 -41.33
CA ASP A 7 -8.72 -60.11 -41.86
C ASP A 7 -8.40 -60.17 -43.39
N PRO A 8 -8.44 -59.04 -44.16
CA PRO A 8 -7.16 -58.47 -44.63
C PRO A 8 -7.09 -56.93 -44.86
N ARG A 9 -5.84 -56.43 -44.70
CA ARG A 9 -5.28 -55.09 -44.97
C ARG A 9 -5.38 -54.58 -46.43
N ARG A 10 -5.43 -53.24 -46.64
CA ARG A 10 -4.57 -52.48 -47.60
C ARG A 10 -4.79 -50.95 -47.62
N THR A 11 -3.71 -50.18 -47.80
CA THR A 11 -3.68 -48.77 -48.21
C THR A 11 -3.75 -48.63 -49.75
N PRO A 12 -4.00 -47.41 -50.28
CA PRO A 12 -2.87 -46.65 -50.85
C PRO A 12 -2.87 -45.13 -50.55
N VAL A 13 -1.73 -44.51 -50.86
CA VAL A 13 -1.45 -43.06 -50.81
C VAL A 13 -1.84 -42.38 -52.13
N THR A 14 -2.26 -41.12 -52.09
CA THR A 14 -2.21 -40.20 -53.25
C THR A 14 -1.63 -38.85 -52.86
N THR A 15 -0.78 -38.30 -53.74
CA THR A 15 0.08 -37.12 -53.59
C THR A 15 -0.37 -35.92 -54.43
N ALA A 16 -0.22 -34.69 -53.92
CA ALA A 16 0.02 -33.40 -54.63
C ALA A 16 0.13 -32.28 -53.55
N GLU A 17 1.28 -31.62 -53.34
CA GLU A 17 1.75 -30.36 -53.99
C GLU A 17 0.87 -29.14 -53.66
N HIS A 18 1.33 -28.17 -52.82
CA HIS A 18 1.96 -26.88 -53.21
C HIS A 18 1.10 -26.07 -54.22
N ASP A 19 0.76 -24.78 -54.06
CA ASP A 19 1.55 -23.63 -53.55
C ASP A 19 0.58 -22.51 -52.99
N PRO A 20 0.84 -21.18 -52.88
CA PRO A 20 0.57 -20.48 -51.62
C PRO A 20 -0.35 -19.24 -51.70
N GLY A 21 -0.74 -18.75 -50.52
CA GLY A 21 -0.96 -17.31 -50.27
C GLY A 21 -2.31 -16.69 -50.65
N THR A 22 -3.13 -16.42 -49.64
CA THR A 22 -3.82 -15.11 -49.55
C THR A 22 -4.17 -14.79 -48.09
N HIS A 23 -3.80 -13.60 -47.62
CA HIS A 23 -4.23 -13.10 -46.30
C HIS A 23 -5.72 -12.73 -46.32
N PRO A 24 -6.52 -13.11 -45.31
CA PRO A 24 -7.80 -12.46 -45.05
C PRO A 24 -7.56 -11.15 -44.28
N ALA A 25 -7.74 -10.01 -44.95
CA ALA A 25 -7.79 -8.71 -44.29
C ALA A 25 -9.07 -8.56 -43.44
N PRO A 26 -9.04 -7.85 -42.30
CA PRO A 26 -10.21 -7.69 -41.44
C PRO A 26 -11.26 -6.74 -42.07
N PRO A 27 -12.57 -6.99 -41.87
CA PRO A 27 -13.62 -6.19 -42.47
C PRO A 27 -13.74 -4.81 -41.80
N ALA A 28 -13.46 -3.75 -42.56
CA ALA A 28 -13.74 -2.38 -42.14
C ALA A 28 -15.25 -2.07 -42.21
N ARG A 29 -15.85 -1.66 -41.09
CA ARG A 29 -17.14 -0.95 -41.06
C ARG A 29 -17.00 0.35 -40.27
N PRO A 30 -17.45 1.50 -40.81
CA PRO A 30 -17.26 2.79 -40.15
C PRO A 30 -18.33 3.04 -39.07
N VAL A 31 -17.88 3.31 -37.84
CA VAL A 31 -18.76 3.80 -36.77
C VAL A 31 -18.88 5.32 -36.89
N ARG A 32 -20.10 5.83 -37.08
CA ARG A 32 -20.41 7.27 -37.02
C ARG A 32 -20.11 7.81 -35.62
N ARG A 33 -19.32 8.87 -35.50
CA ARG A 33 -19.24 9.71 -34.29
C ARG A 33 -20.29 10.83 -34.36
N PRO A 34 -20.96 11.17 -33.25
CA PRO A 34 -21.82 12.36 -33.18
C PRO A 34 -20.96 13.64 -33.16
N ALA A 35 -21.50 14.73 -33.71
CA ALA A 35 -20.85 16.04 -33.76
C ALA A 35 -21.18 16.86 -32.50
N GLY A 36 -20.20 17.59 -31.95
CA GLY A 36 -20.47 18.49 -30.82
C GLY A 36 -19.30 18.90 -29.93
N PHE A 37 -18.19 19.40 -30.48
CA PHE A 37 -17.24 20.20 -29.67
C PHE A 37 -16.46 21.19 -30.54
N ARG A 38 -16.44 22.47 -30.16
CA ARG A 38 -15.59 23.53 -30.77
C ARG A 38 -14.46 23.87 -29.79
N PRO A 39 -13.18 23.88 -30.21
CA PRO A 39 -12.10 24.41 -29.40
C PRO A 39 -12.02 25.95 -29.52
N SER A 40 -11.84 26.63 -28.39
CA SER A 40 -11.52 28.07 -28.32
C SER A 40 -10.02 28.32 -28.62
N PRO A 41 -9.65 29.50 -29.15
CA PRO A 41 -8.30 29.73 -29.68
C PRO A 41 -7.25 30.11 -28.62
N THR A 42 -6.02 29.66 -28.83
CA THR A 42 -4.81 30.06 -28.10
C THR A 42 -4.32 31.46 -28.52
N PRO A 43 -3.82 32.30 -27.59
CA PRO A 43 -3.29 33.63 -27.92
C PRO A 43 -1.85 33.59 -28.43
N ARG A 44 -1.52 34.47 -29.38
CA ARG A 44 -0.14 34.79 -29.80
C ARG A 44 0.39 36.03 -29.05
N PRO A 45 1.71 36.15 -28.84
CA PRO A 45 2.31 37.27 -28.10
C PRO A 45 2.37 38.56 -28.92
N ARG A 46 2.41 39.72 -28.26
CA ARG A 46 2.74 41.02 -28.86
C ARG A 46 3.93 41.65 -28.15
N THR A 47 4.85 42.19 -28.95
CA THR A 47 6.00 43.01 -28.54
C THR A 47 5.74 44.48 -28.90
N GLY A 48 6.40 45.41 -28.19
CA GLY A 48 6.51 46.82 -28.60
C GLY A 48 5.84 47.86 -27.69
N ALA A 49 6.65 48.78 -27.17
CA ALA A 49 6.30 50.09 -26.58
C ALA A 49 7.13 51.17 -27.33
N PRO A 50 7.17 52.48 -26.98
CA PRO A 50 6.46 53.31 -25.98
C PRO A 50 5.85 54.57 -26.70
N PRO A 51 5.78 55.84 -26.18
CA PRO A 51 5.87 56.39 -24.80
C PRO A 51 4.76 57.39 -24.40
N GLY A 52 4.74 57.82 -23.12
CA GLY A 52 4.01 59.02 -22.67
C GLY A 52 3.66 59.06 -21.17
N ARG A 53 4.37 59.88 -20.37
CA ARG A 53 4.04 60.29 -18.98
C ARG A 53 3.38 61.69 -19.02
N PRO A 54 2.62 62.17 -18.01
CA PRO A 54 3.02 62.16 -16.58
C PRO A 54 1.91 61.91 -15.52
N SER A 55 2.36 61.89 -14.27
CA SER A 55 1.60 61.88 -12.99
C SER A 55 1.84 63.25 -12.27
N PRO A 56 1.45 63.51 -11.00
CA PRO A 56 0.65 62.75 -10.02
C PRO A 56 -0.66 63.53 -9.72
N PRO A 57 -1.11 63.97 -8.51
CA PRO A 57 -0.58 63.88 -7.13
C PRO A 57 -1.25 62.76 -6.30
N SER A 58 -1.06 62.80 -4.97
CA SER A 58 -1.58 61.89 -3.93
C SER A 58 -1.91 62.68 -2.65
N GLY A 59 -2.88 62.24 -1.87
CA GLY A 59 -3.16 62.69 -0.49
C GLY A 59 -4.55 62.23 -0.02
N GLY A 60 -4.83 61.94 1.26
CA GLY A 60 -3.95 61.84 2.43
C GLY A 60 -4.79 61.86 3.74
N GLY A 61 -4.37 61.14 4.78
CA GLY A 61 -4.81 61.35 6.17
C GLY A 61 -6.15 60.72 6.63
N PRO A 62 -6.19 60.00 7.78
CA PRO A 62 -7.40 59.51 8.44
C PRO A 62 -7.77 60.27 9.73
N ALA A 63 -9.07 60.31 10.09
CA ALA A 63 -9.69 60.63 11.40
C ALA A 63 -11.23 60.81 11.16
N ASP A 64 -12.19 60.65 12.08
CA ASP A 64 -12.22 60.19 13.49
C ASP A 64 -13.62 59.58 13.81
N ARG A 65 -13.84 59.19 15.07
CA ARG A 65 -15.09 58.91 15.84
C ARG A 65 -16.43 59.47 15.26
N THR A 66 -17.61 58.91 15.51
CA THR A 66 -18.23 58.57 16.83
C THR A 66 -19.43 57.60 16.72
N ALA A 67 -19.68 56.79 17.76
CA ALA A 67 -21.00 56.23 18.07
C ALA A 67 -21.86 57.26 18.84
N PRO A 68 -23.20 57.13 18.89
CA PRO A 68 -23.79 56.42 20.05
C PRO A 68 -25.11 55.65 19.80
N THR A 69 -25.31 54.58 20.57
CA THR A 69 -26.61 54.00 21.00
C THR A 69 -27.18 54.80 22.21
N PRO A 70 -28.42 54.60 22.75
CA PRO A 70 -29.28 53.40 22.69
C PRO A 70 -30.81 53.64 22.51
N ALA A 71 -31.58 52.55 22.37
CA ALA A 71 -32.98 52.44 22.80
C ALA A 71 -33.38 50.97 23.03
N GLU A 72 -34.28 50.71 23.98
CA GLU A 72 -34.66 49.39 24.51
C GLU A 72 -35.90 48.79 23.80
N GLY A 73 -36.15 47.47 23.89
CA GLY A 73 -37.39 46.90 23.33
C GLY A 73 -37.62 45.38 23.33
N ARG A 74 -37.72 44.76 24.52
CA ARG A 74 -38.53 43.55 24.86
C ARG A 74 -38.81 42.44 23.80
N ASP A 75 -38.29 41.24 24.11
CA ASP A 75 -38.88 39.92 23.80
C ASP A 75 -40.20 39.71 24.64
N PRO A 76 -41.08 38.69 24.45
CA PRO A 76 -40.92 37.46 23.66
C PRO A 76 -42.12 36.97 22.81
N THR A 77 -41.90 35.97 21.94
CA THR A 77 -42.63 34.67 21.99
C THR A 77 -42.19 33.66 20.92
N THR A 78 -41.87 32.45 21.37
CA THR A 78 -41.60 31.25 20.56
C THR A 78 -42.87 30.69 19.90
N ARG A 79 -42.77 30.23 18.65
CA ARG A 79 -43.71 29.24 18.07
C ARG A 79 -42.96 28.09 17.41
N ALA A 80 -42.98 26.93 18.06
CA ALA A 80 -42.54 25.67 17.47
C ALA A 80 -43.68 25.06 16.63
N VAL A 81 -43.34 24.44 15.50
CA VAL A 81 -44.28 23.65 14.69
C VAL A 81 -43.94 22.18 14.87
N VAL A 82 -44.91 21.41 15.37
CA VAL A 82 -44.83 19.95 15.50
C VAL A 82 -45.56 19.33 14.31
N VAL A 83 -44.94 18.32 13.68
CA VAL A 83 -45.58 17.49 12.65
C VAL A 83 -45.61 16.05 13.13
N VAL A 84 -46.79 15.42 13.03
CA VAL A 84 -47.08 14.04 13.42
C VAL A 84 -47.62 13.30 12.20
N PRO A 85 -47.26 12.01 11.98
CA PRO A 85 -48.10 11.07 11.27
C PRO A 85 -48.64 9.97 12.21
N SER A 86 -49.86 9.53 11.95
CA SER A 86 -50.67 8.65 12.82
C SER A 86 -50.39 7.15 12.64
N ALA A 87 -50.71 6.36 13.68
CA ALA A 87 -50.59 4.90 13.70
C ALA A 87 -51.70 4.16 12.92
N GLY A 88 -51.41 2.91 12.54
CA GLY A 88 -52.36 1.89 12.06
C GLY A 88 -52.25 0.60 12.90
N ARG A 89 -53.39 -0.06 13.15
CA ARG A 89 -53.59 -1.14 14.14
C ARG A 89 -52.92 -2.49 13.80
N ALA A 90 -52.64 -3.26 14.85
CA ALA A 90 -52.97 -4.70 14.93
C ALA A 90 -53.31 -5.06 16.40
N GLU A 91 -54.10 -6.12 16.61
CA GLU A 91 -54.79 -6.42 17.88
C GLU A 91 -54.07 -7.47 18.75
N ALA A 92 -54.45 -7.55 20.03
CA ALA A 92 -53.91 -8.50 21.00
C ALA A 92 -54.92 -9.62 21.31
N GLY A 93 -54.42 -10.84 21.55
CA GLY A 93 -55.15 -11.95 22.16
C GLY A 93 -54.36 -12.46 23.37
N ALA A 94 -55.02 -12.60 24.52
CA ALA A 94 -54.39 -12.94 25.78
C ALA A 94 -54.68 -14.39 26.21
N ALA A 95 -53.74 -15.00 26.94
CA ALA A 95 -53.99 -16.09 27.86
C ALA A 95 -52.97 -16.03 29.02
N VAL A 96 -53.42 -16.40 30.21
CA VAL A 96 -52.68 -16.38 31.48
C VAL A 96 -52.62 -17.82 31.98
N ASP A 97 -51.48 -18.28 32.51
CA ASP A 97 -51.54 -19.13 33.71
C ASP A 97 -50.26 -19.22 34.58
N GLU A 98 -50.48 -19.73 35.79
CA GLU A 98 -49.76 -19.80 37.06
C GLU A 98 -48.23 -20.03 37.18
N ARG A 99 -47.71 -19.63 38.36
CA ARG A 99 -46.38 -20.00 38.93
C ARG A 99 -46.48 -21.29 39.75
N PRO A 100 -45.35 -21.93 40.15
CA PRO A 100 -44.79 -21.59 41.47
C PRO A 100 -43.24 -21.53 41.54
N GLN A 101 -42.71 -20.90 42.60
CA GLN A 101 -41.28 -20.92 42.97
C GLN A 101 -40.87 -22.24 43.62
N PRO A 102 -39.57 -22.51 43.78
CA PRO A 102 -39.09 -22.63 45.16
C PRO A 102 -37.72 -21.98 45.49
N ALA A 103 -37.60 -21.64 46.78
CA ALA A 103 -36.43 -21.67 47.67
C ALA A 103 -35.07 -21.02 47.27
N HIS A 104 -34.62 -20.13 48.15
CA HIS A 104 -33.19 -19.80 48.34
C HIS A 104 -32.39 -21.01 48.82
N ASP A 105 -31.14 -21.09 48.40
CA ASP A 105 -30.09 -21.75 49.20
C ASP A 105 -28.79 -20.93 49.12
N HIS A 106 -28.09 -20.80 50.25
CA HIS A 106 -26.87 -20.01 50.36
C HIS A 106 -25.64 -20.88 50.11
N ARG A 107 -24.82 -20.55 49.10
CA ARG A 107 -23.44 -21.04 49.02
C ARG A 107 -22.44 -19.94 48.67
N GLU A 108 -21.32 -20.00 49.37
CA GLU A 108 -20.24 -19.03 49.34
C GLU A 108 -19.53 -19.03 47.98
N GLN A 109 -19.26 -17.84 47.43
CA GLN A 109 -18.33 -17.70 46.31
C GLN A 109 -16.90 -17.72 46.85
N ALA A 110 -16.24 -18.87 46.76
CA ALA A 110 -14.83 -18.99 47.07
C ALA A 110 -13.97 -18.25 46.03
N THR A 111 -13.39 -17.11 46.42
CA THR A 111 -12.32 -16.46 45.66
C THR A 111 -11.09 -17.36 45.58
N VAL A 112 -10.85 -17.97 44.42
CA VAL A 112 -9.58 -18.66 44.13
C VAL A 112 -8.53 -17.63 43.73
N ALA A 113 -7.57 -17.38 44.63
CA ALA A 113 -6.42 -16.52 44.34
C ALA A 113 -5.40 -17.28 43.49
N THR A 114 -5.14 -16.81 42.27
CA THR A 114 -4.01 -17.28 41.45
C THR A 114 -2.68 -16.72 41.98
N PRO A 115 -1.65 -17.56 42.22
CA PRO A 115 -0.35 -17.09 42.69
C PRO A 115 0.41 -16.32 41.60
N ARG A 116 1.24 -15.36 42.02
CA ARG A 116 2.14 -14.61 41.13
C ARG A 116 3.31 -15.49 40.67
N PRO A 117 3.75 -15.42 39.39
CA PRO A 117 5.01 -16.04 38.99
C PRO A 117 6.21 -15.26 39.54
N GLU A 118 7.22 -16.00 40.02
CA GLU A 118 8.47 -15.44 40.53
C GLU A 118 9.39 -14.96 39.39
N LYS A 119 10.19 -13.93 39.65
CA LYS A 119 11.14 -13.37 38.68
C LYS A 119 12.45 -14.16 38.69
N LEU A 120 12.64 -15.06 37.72
CA LEU A 120 13.97 -15.61 37.45
C LEU A 120 14.82 -14.55 36.72
N THR A 121 15.89 -14.07 37.36
CA THR A 121 16.82 -13.10 36.76
C THR A 121 18.13 -13.80 36.42
N VAL A 122 18.42 -13.94 35.12
CA VAL A 122 19.69 -14.51 34.63
C VAL A 122 20.57 -13.37 34.13
N ALA A 123 21.76 -13.22 34.71
CA ALA A 123 22.73 -12.21 34.29
C ALA A 123 23.55 -12.71 33.08
N VAL A 124 23.66 -11.88 32.05
CA VAL A 124 24.51 -12.13 30.87
C VAL A 124 25.74 -11.20 30.94
N PRO A 125 26.98 -11.72 30.88
CA PRO A 125 28.19 -10.90 30.92
C PRO A 125 28.42 -10.14 29.61
N ARG A 126 28.99 -8.93 29.71
CA ARG A 126 29.40 -8.12 28.56
C ARG A 126 30.78 -8.56 28.03
N PRO A 127 31.01 -8.62 26.71
CA PRO A 127 32.35 -8.74 26.14
C PRO A 127 33.06 -7.37 26.08
N GLU A 128 34.40 -7.38 26.22
CA GLU A 128 35.26 -6.21 26.10
C GLU A 128 35.66 -5.90 24.64
N PRO A 129 36.02 -4.65 24.31
CA PRO A 129 36.39 -4.26 22.95
C PRO A 129 37.83 -4.65 22.59
N VAL A 130 38.00 -5.38 21.49
CA VAL A 130 39.31 -5.64 20.88
C VAL A 130 39.61 -4.54 19.86
N THR A 131 40.75 -3.86 20.01
CA THR A 131 41.22 -2.84 19.06
C THR A 131 42.13 -3.48 18.03
N VAL A 132 41.79 -3.36 16.74
CA VAL A 132 42.70 -3.72 15.63
C VAL A 132 42.81 -2.53 14.69
N ALA A 133 44.03 -2.03 14.50
CA ALA A 133 44.35 -1.07 13.46
C ALA A 133 44.89 -1.81 12.24
N ASN A 134 44.56 -1.36 11.02
CA ASN A 134 45.60 -1.11 10.03
C ASN A 134 45.19 -0.23 8.86
N GLN A 135 46.25 0.32 8.28
CA GLN A 135 46.40 1.38 7.29
C GLN A 135 45.66 1.15 5.94
N VAL A 136 45.39 2.25 5.24
CA VAL A 136 44.92 2.27 3.85
C VAL A 136 45.93 3.02 2.99
N GLU A 137 46.50 2.36 1.98
CA GLU A 137 47.21 3.01 0.89
C GLU A 137 46.25 3.35 -0.26
N ALA A 138 46.50 4.46 -0.94
CA ALA A 138 45.65 4.95 -2.03
C ALA A 138 46.29 4.71 -3.40
N ALA A 139 45.52 4.19 -4.35
CA ALA A 139 45.86 4.17 -5.77
C ALA A 139 44.62 4.58 -6.60
N GLY A 140 44.72 5.71 -7.29
CA GLY A 140 43.66 6.19 -8.18
C GLY A 140 43.84 5.68 -9.61
N ALA A 141 42.73 5.47 -10.32
CA ALA A 141 42.71 5.28 -11.76
C ALA A 141 41.48 5.98 -12.37
N THR A 142 41.70 6.78 -13.40
CA THR A 142 40.68 7.60 -14.07
C THR A 142 40.37 7.03 -15.44
N THR A 143 39.09 6.81 -15.76
CA THR A 143 38.67 6.48 -17.14
C THR A 143 37.35 7.14 -17.49
N ALA A 144 37.29 7.78 -18.65
CA ALA A 144 36.15 8.57 -19.11
C ALA A 144 35.06 7.73 -19.81
N VAL A 145 33.83 8.25 -19.84
CA VAL A 145 32.64 7.60 -20.43
C VAL A 145 32.15 8.41 -21.65
N PRO A 146 31.84 7.77 -22.80
CA PRO A 146 31.25 8.46 -23.97
C PRO A 146 29.72 8.60 -23.88
N ALA A 147 29.17 9.53 -24.67
CA ALA A 147 27.87 10.15 -24.44
C ALA A 147 26.61 9.30 -24.73
N ALA A 148 25.54 9.58 -23.96
CA ALA A 148 24.21 8.99 -24.11
C ALA A 148 23.34 9.66 -25.19
N ARG A 149 22.35 8.91 -25.71
CA ARG A 149 21.28 9.44 -26.58
C ARG A 149 20.05 9.85 -25.74
N THR A 150 19.29 10.82 -26.25
CA THR A 150 18.33 11.64 -25.50
C THR A 150 16.92 11.03 -25.35
N GLY A 151 16.32 11.19 -24.17
CA GLY A 151 14.85 11.15 -23.98
C GLY A 151 14.39 10.58 -22.63
N CYS A 152 14.27 11.40 -21.58
CA CYS A 152 13.79 10.96 -20.27
C CYS A 152 12.90 12.04 -19.60
N PRO A 153 11.70 11.71 -19.08
CA PRO A 153 10.84 12.59 -18.30
C PRO A 153 10.82 12.25 -16.79
N VAL A 154 11.94 11.79 -16.24
CA VAL A 154 12.23 11.83 -14.80
C VAL A 154 13.37 12.83 -14.62
N THR A 155 13.19 13.86 -13.79
CA THR A 155 14.17 14.93 -13.62
C THR A 155 15.33 14.49 -12.72
N GLY A 156 16.25 13.68 -13.26
CA GLY A 156 17.57 13.42 -12.68
C GLY A 156 18.52 14.64 -12.67
N TYR A 157 17.99 15.86 -12.77
CA TYR A 157 18.72 17.13 -12.86
C TYR A 157 18.02 18.24 -12.06
N GLY A 158 18.01 18.09 -10.74
CA GLY A 158 17.57 19.10 -9.78
C GLY A 158 18.73 19.92 -9.19
N ARG A 159 19.40 20.76 -9.99
CA ARG A 159 20.34 21.85 -9.59
C ARG A 159 21.44 21.58 -8.52
N SER A 160 21.65 20.37 -8.05
CA SER A 160 22.90 19.94 -7.42
C SER A 160 23.84 19.41 -8.51
N GLY A 161 25.10 19.84 -8.48
CA GLY A 161 26.14 19.23 -9.32
C GLY A 161 26.35 17.81 -8.83
N GLY A 162 25.86 16.83 -9.60
CA GLY A 162 25.83 15.43 -9.17
C GLY A 162 27.20 14.86 -8.87
N HIS A 163 27.59 14.85 -7.60
CA HIS A 163 28.52 13.85 -7.10
C HIS A 163 27.73 12.56 -6.84
N PRO A 164 28.24 11.39 -7.27
CA PRO A 164 27.73 10.14 -6.73
C PRO A 164 27.92 10.17 -5.20
N PRO A 165 26.92 9.75 -4.40
CA PRO A 165 27.12 9.65 -2.96
C PRO A 165 28.30 8.71 -2.65
N PRO A 166 28.98 8.88 -1.49
CA PRO A 166 30.01 7.96 -1.06
C PRO A 166 29.49 6.51 -1.08
N PRO A 167 30.37 5.49 -1.27
CA PRO A 167 29.94 4.11 -1.42
C PRO A 167 29.05 3.70 -0.24
N GLY A 168 27.78 3.43 -0.56
CA GLY A 168 26.76 3.10 0.42
C GLY A 168 27.02 1.74 1.08
N VAL A 169 26.35 1.53 2.21
CA VAL A 169 26.32 0.25 2.93
C VAL A 169 25.96 -0.87 1.96
N ALA A 170 26.82 -1.88 1.88
CA ALA A 170 26.58 -3.05 1.03
C ALA A 170 25.38 -3.85 1.54
N ASP A 171 24.53 -4.36 0.65
CA ASP A 171 23.51 -5.35 1.02
C ASP A 171 24.23 -6.69 1.22
N GLU A 172 24.35 -7.15 2.47
CA GLU A 172 25.19 -8.32 2.80
C GLU A 172 24.59 -9.65 2.32
N ARG A 173 23.31 -9.67 1.90
CA ARG A 173 22.65 -10.87 1.39
C ARG A 173 23.16 -11.25 0.01
N ARG A 174 24.08 -12.21 -0.01
CA ARG A 174 24.46 -12.96 -1.22
C ARG A 174 23.31 -13.89 -1.62
N PRO A 175 22.83 -13.84 -2.87
CA PRO A 175 21.87 -14.81 -3.36
C PRO A 175 22.47 -16.21 -3.42
N GLU A 176 21.89 -17.14 -2.67
CA GLU A 176 22.19 -18.57 -2.76
C GLU A 176 21.47 -19.21 -3.95
N PRO A 177 21.91 -20.40 -4.41
CA PRO A 177 21.19 -21.17 -5.42
C PRO A 177 19.77 -21.56 -4.98
N VAL A 178 18.85 -21.60 -5.93
CA VAL A 178 17.47 -22.08 -5.74
C VAL A 178 17.49 -23.58 -5.40
N ASP A 179 16.78 -23.96 -4.33
CA ASP A 179 16.48 -25.36 -4.03
C ASP A 179 15.52 -25.93 -5.10
N PRO A 180 15.91 -26.99 -5.84
CA PRO A 180 15.00 -27.65 -6.79
C PRO A 180 13.69 -28.09 -6.15
N ALA A 181 13.68 -28.55 -4.89
CA ALA A 181 12.46 -29.03 -4.24
C ALA A 181 11.40 -27.92 -4.12
N ALA A 182 11.81 -26.70 -3.75
CA ALA A 182 10.92 -25.54 -3.66
C ALA A 182 10.36 -25.12 -5.04
N ALA A 183 11.16 -25.26 -6.10
CA ALA A 183 10.72 -24.99 -7.47
C ALA A 183 9.71 -26.06 -7.95
N GLU A 184 9.94 -27.33 -7.61
CA GLU A 184 9.05 -28.44 -7.95
C GLU A 184 7.71 -28.35 -7.20
N GLU A 185 7.73 -28.07 -5.90
CA GLU A 185 6.52 -27.87 -5.08
C GLU A 185 5.64 -26.74 -5.66
N PHE A 186 6.26 -25.60 -5.99
CA PHE A 186 5.56 -24.49 -6.62
C PHE A 186 4.95 -24.87 -7.98
N LEU A 187 5.67 -25.61 -8.83
CA LEU A 187 5.13 -26.10 -10.09
C LEU A 187 3.99 -27.11 -9.88
N HIS A 188 4.09 -28.01 -8.91
CA HIS A 188 2.99 -28.90 -8.54
C HIS A 188 1.74 -28.10 -8.13
N GLN A 189 1.90 -26.99 -7.39
CA GLN A 189 0.78 -26.10 -7.06
C GLN A 189 0.19 -25.41 -8.31
N VAL A 190 1.02 -24.86 -9.19
CA VAL A 190 0.57 -24.23 -10.45
C VAL A 190 -0.31 -25.20 -11.26
N TYR A 191 0.16 -26.44 -11.45
CA TYR A 191 -0.54 -27.44 -12.28
C TYR A 191 -1.72 -28.12 -11.56
N ALA A 192 -1.88 -27.93 -10.25
CA ALA A 192 -3.07 -28.36 -9.51
C ALA A 192 -4.20 -27.31 -9.54
N GLU A 193 -3.84 -26.01 -9.62
CA GLU A 193 -4.81 -24.90 -9.59
C GLU A 193 -5.05 -24.25 -10.98
N THR A 194 -4.31 -24.65 -12.04
CA THR A 194 -4.41 -24.10 -13.40
C THR A 194 -4.10 -25.14 -14.49
N GLU A 195 -4.31 -24.78 -15.77
CA GLU A 195 -4.04 -25.64 -16.95
C GLU A 195 -2.93 -25.03 -17.86
N PRO A 196 -1.63 -25.19 -17.56
CA PRO A 196 -0.55 -24.72 -18.42
C PRO A 196 -0.37 -25.56 -19.70
N GLU A 197 0.02 -24.91 -20.81
CA GLU A 197 0.21 -25.56 -22.12
C GLU A 197 1.33 -26.63 -22.15
N THR A 198 2.44 -26.38 -21.44
CA THR A 198 3.57 -27.32 -21.37
C THR A 198 3.27 -28.41 -20.36
N PRO A 199 3.41 -29.72 -20.64
CA PRO A 199 3.19 -30.77 -19.65
C PRO A 199 4.14 -30.64 -18.44
N LEU A 200 3.64 -30.87 -17.22
CA LEU A 200 4.40 -30.71 -15.97
C LEU A 200 5.75 -31.44 -16.00
N ALA A 201 5.77 -32.70 -16.43
CA ALA A 201 7.01 -33.50 -16.51
C ALA A 201 8.08 -32.89 -17.43
N GLU A 202 7.69 -32.16 -18.46
CA GLU A 202 8.62 -31.42 -19.32
C GLU A 202 9.07 -30.12 -18.65
N ARG A 203 8.16 -29.36 -18.03
CA ARG A 203 8.52 -28.13 -17.31
C ARG A 203 9.47 -28.39 -16.13
N LEU A 204 9.27 -29.46 -15.38
CA LEU A 204 10.17 -29.90 -14.31
C LEU A 204 11.59 -30.21 -14.83
N ARG A 205 11.73 -30.87 -15.99
CA ARG A 205 13.04 -31.11 -16.62
C ARG A 205 13.73 -29.80 -17.01
N GLN A 206 12.99 -28.86 -17.60
CA GLN A 206 13.53 -27.56 -17.99
C GLN A 206 14.02 -26.78 -16.78
N VAL A 207 13.23 -26.70 -15.70
CA VAL A 207 13.58 -25.98 -14.47
C VAL A 207 14.79 -26.59 -13.78
N ARG A 208 14.86 -27.93 -13.63
CA ARG A 208 16.06 -28.60 -13.09
C ARG A 208 17.31 -28.26 -13.91
N ALA A 209 17.25 -28.35 -15.24
CA ALA A 209 18.37 -28.02 -16.13
C ALA A 209 18.74 -26.52 -16.16
N GLU A 210 17.82 -25.61 -15.82
CA GLU A 210 18.14 -24.19 -15.58
C GLU A 210 18.90 -24.00 -14.26
N ILE A 211 18.41 -24.63 -13.17
CA ILE A 211 19.03 -24.58 -11.83
C ILE A 211 20.43 -25.20 -11.86
N ASP A 212 20.59 -26.41 -12.41
CA ASP A 212 21.90 -27.09 -12.52
C ASP A 212 22.95 -26.24 -13.27
N ARG A 213 22.51 -25.44 -14.26
CA ARG A 213 23.38 -24.62 -15.11
C ARG A 213 23.71 -23.25 -14.50
N SER A 214 22.83 -22.68 -13.67
CA SER A 214 22.90 -21.26 -13.29
C SER A 214 22.55 -20.95 -11.82
N GLY A 215 22.24 -21.97 -11.03
CA GLY A 215 21.75 -21.85 -9.66
C GLY A 215 20.35 -21.20 -9.53
N THR A 216 19.63 -21.01 -10.63
CA THR A 216 18.27 -20.41 -10.63
C THR A 216 17.50 -20.82 -11.88
N TYR A 217 16.21 -20.46 -11.95
CA TYR A 217 15.37 -20.66 -13.14
C TYR A 217 14.47 -19.46 -13.40
N ARG A 218 13.98 -19.33 -14.63
CA ARG A 218 13.06 -18.26 -15.01
C ARG A 218 11.62 -18.74 -15.02
N HIS A 219 10.80 -18.10 -14.19
CA HIS A 219 9.34 -18.27 -14.23
C HIS A 219 8.76 -17.80 -15.58
N THR A 220 7.80 -18.54 -16.14
CA THR A 220 6.95 -18.05 -17.24
C THR A 220 6.10 -16.87 -16.79
N ALA A 221 5.48 -16.14 -17.72
CA ALA A 221 4.56 -15.05 -17.36
C ALA A 221 3.34 -15.56 -16.57
N HIS A 222 2.85 -16.77 -16.91
CA HIS A 222 1.75 -17.42 -16.21
C HIS A 222 2.14 -17.82 -14.78
N GLU A 223 3.28 -18.49 -14.61
CA GLU A 223 3.83 -18.85 -13.30
C GLU A 223 4.06 -17.62 -12.42
N LEU A 224 4.59 -16.52 -12.97
CA LEU A 224 4.78 -15.28 -12.21
C LEU A 224 3.45 -14.69 -11.72
N VAL A 225 2.43 -14.62 -12.60
CA VAL A 225 1.10 -14.11 -12.26
C VAL A 225 0.45 -14.97 -11.19
N PHE A 226 0.54 -16.30 -11.31
CA PHE A 226 0.04 -17.24 -10.32
C PHE A 226 0.75 -17.04 -8.97
N GLY A 227 2.08 -17.05 -8.96
CA GLY A 227 2.87 -16.93 -7.73
C GLY A 227 2.67 -15.61 -6.99
N ALA A 228 2.60 -14.49 -7.71
CA ALA A 228 2.29 -13.18 -7.15
C ALA A 228 0.88 -13.13 -6.51
N ARG A 229 -0.10 -13.78 -7.14
CA ARG A 229 -1.49 -13.86 -6.65
C ARG A 229 -1.60 -14.76 -5.43
N VAL A 230 -0.93 -15.90 -5.42
CA VAL A 230 -0.91 -16.82 -4.27
C VAL A 230 -0.11 -16.21 -3.11
N ALA A 231 0.98 -15.47 -3.34
CA ALA A 231 1.68 -14.75 -2.28
C ALA A 231 0.77 -13.74 -1.54
N TRP A 232 -0.13 -13.06 -2.26
CA TRP A 232 -1.16 -12.23 -1.63
C TRP A 232 -2.21 -13.08 -0.89
N ARG A 233 -2.70 -14.18 -1.49
CA ARG A 233 -3.61 -15.15 -0.81
C ARG A 233 -3.03 -15.67 0.52
N ASN A 234 -1.73 -15.94 0.55
CA ASN A 234 -0.98 -16.44 1.69
C ASN A 234 -0.60 -15.36 2.71
N SER A 235 -0.90 -14.08 2.45
CA SER A 235 -0.52 -12.96 3.33
C SER A 235 -1.38 -12.92 4.59
N ALA A 236 -0.98 -13.67 5.63
CA ALA A 236 -1.71 -13.84 6.90
C ALA A 236 -2.11 -12.54 7.61
N ARG A 237 -1.45 -11.42 7.33
CA ARG A 237 -1.71 -10.08 7.89
C ARG A 237 -2.60 -9.18 7.03
N CYS A 238 -3.09 -9.67 5.89
CA CYS A 238 -3.90 -8.88 4.97
C CYS A 238 -5.39 -9.24 5.08
N ILE A 239 -6.21 -8.26 5.45
CA ILE A 239 -7.68 -8.40 5.51
C ILE A 239 -8.31 -8.39 4.11
N GLY A 240 -7.75 -7.61 3.17
CA GLY A 240 -8.22 -7.50 1.78
C GLY A 240 -7.93 -8.71 0.88
N ARG A 241 -7.70 -9.91 1.44
CA ARG A 241 -7.35 -11.12 0.66
C ARG A 241 -8.44 -11.57 -0.31
N LEU A 242 -9.70 -11.16 -0.14
CA LEU A 242 -10.81 -11.56 -1.05
C LEU A 242 -10.53 -11.22 -2.53
N TYR A 243 -9.73 -10.18 -2.80
CA TYR A 243 -9.44 -9.71 -4.15
C TYR A 243 -8.23 -10.36 -4.82
N TRP A 244 -7.60 -11.37 -4.20
CA TRP A 244 -6.30 -11.92 -4.62
C TRP A 244 -6.22 -12.28 -6.11
N GLN A 245 -7.28 -12.85 -6.67
CA GLN A 245 -7.38 -13.23 -8.09
C GLN A 245 -7.42 -12.03 -9.07
N SER A 246 -7.80 -10.84 -8.60
CA SER A 246 -7.94 -9.63 -9.42
C SER A 246 -6.64 -8.84 -9.58
N LEU A 247 -5.56 -9.23 -8.90
CA LEU A 247 -4.26 -8.56 -8.95
C LEU A 247 -3.77 -8.41 -10.39
N GLN A 248 -3.46 -7.16 -10.77
CA GLN A 248 -2.71 -6.87 -11.98
C GLN A 248 -1.21 -7.00 -11.70
N VAL A 249 -0.53 -7.89 -12.40
CA VAL A 249 0.93 -8.02 -12.31
C VAL A 249 1.57 -7.31 -13.51
N ARG A 250 2.63 -6.54 -13.26
CA ARG A 250 3.49 -5.90 -14.26
C ARG A 250 4.84 -6.63 -14.23
N ASP A 251 5.11 -7.45 -15.24
CA ASP A 251 6.37 -8.20 -15.37
C ASP A 251 7.48 -7.30 -15.93
N LEU A 252 8.29 -6.73 -15.03
CA LEU A 252 9.44 -5.89 -15.35
C LEU A 252 10.75 -6.54 -14.88
N ARG A 253 10.80 -7.87 -14.87
CA ARG A 253 11.96 -8.67 -14.40
C ARG A 253 13.24 -8.51 -15.23
N HIS A 254 13.19 -7.70 -16.29
CA HIS A 254 14.32 -7.33 -17.14
C HIS A 254 14.99 -6.01 -16.69
N LEU A 255 14.38 -5.26 -15.78
CA LEU A 255 14.91 -3.99 -15.27
C LEU A 255 15.74 -4.20 -14.01
N HIS A 256 16.98 -3.72 -14.07
CA HIS A 256 17.97 -3.79 -13.00
C HIS A 256 18.49 -2.42 -12.57
N ASP A 257 18.45 -1.41 -13.46
CA ASP A 257 18.98 -0.09 -13.15
C ASP A 257 18.04 0.68 -12.20
N PRO A 258 18.55 1.32 -11.12
CA PRO A 258 17.73 2.07 -10.20
C PRO A 258 16.88 3.20 -10.82
N ALA A 259 17.33 3.83 -11.90
CA ALA A 259 16.56 4.89 -12.57
C ALA A 259 15.36 4.31 -13.32
N ASP A 260 15.53 3.18 -14.01
CA ASP A 260 14.43 2.46 -14.65
C ASP A 260 13.41 1.97 -13.61
N VAL A 261 13.90 1.42 -12.48
CA VAL A 261 13.05 0.99 -11.35
C VAL A 261 12.27 2.17 -10.77
N ALA A 262 12.91 3.34 -10.57
CA ALA A 262 12.25 4.55 -10.09
C ALA A 262 11.15 5.02 -11.06
N GLN A 263 11.47 5.12 -12.36
CA GLN A 263 10.51 5.52 -13.39
C GLN A 263 9.29 4.59 -13.40
N GLU A 264 9.51 3.29 -13.24
CA GLU A 264 8.44 2.29 -13.28
C GLU A 264 7.65 2.16 -11.97
N CYS A 265 8.20 2.62 -10.85
CA CYS A 265 7.45 2.89 -9.61
C CYS A 265 6.54 4.12 -9.76
N VAL A 266 7.00 5.19 -10.42
CA VAL A 266 6.15 6.34 -10.75
C VAL A 266 5.04 5.92 -11.73
N ALA A 267 5.35 5.08 -12.72
CA ALA A 267 4.35 4.50 -13.63
C ALA A 267 3.36 3.58 -12.89
N HIS A 268 3.80 2.85 -11.86
CA HIS A 268 2.91 2.06 -10.99
C HIS A 268 1.85 2.95 -10.34
N LEU A 269 2.26 4.04 -9.66
CA LEU A 269 1.35 4.94 -8.95
C LEU A 269 0.30 5.54 -9.89
N ARG A 270 0.72 6.03 -11.06
CA ARG A 270 -0.18 6.55 -12.11
C ARG A 270 -1.16 5.47 -12.61
N ALA A 271 -0.68 4.25 -12.88
CA ALA A 271 -1.50 3.15 -13.37
C ALA A 271 -2.47 2.56 -12.32
N ALA A 272 -2.10 2.61 -11.04
CA ALA A 272 -2.93 2.19 -9.92
C ALA A 272 -4.07 3.18 -9.63
N THR A 273 -3.80 4.50 -9.71
CA THR A 273 -4.72 5.57 -9.26
C THR A 273 -6.03 5.63 -10.05
N ARG A 274 -5.98 5.66 -11.39
CA ARG A 274 -7.16 5.62 -12.30
C ARG A 274 -8.33 6.54 -11.89
N ASP A 275 -8.09 7.85 -11.82
CA ASP A 275 -9.12 8.85 -11.45
C ASP A 275 -9.81 8.53 -10.10
N GLY A 276 -9.00 8.11 -9.12
CA GLY A 276 -9.44 7.65 -7.79
C GLY A 276 -9.93 6.20 -7.74
N LYS A 277 -10.17 5.53 -8.88
CA LYS A 277 -10.66 4.13 -8.93
C LYS A 277 -9.52 3.12 -8.80
N ILE A 278 -8.92 3.13 -7.61
CA ILE A 278 -7.69 2.41 -7.25
C ILE A 278 -7.76 0.94 -7.67
N ARG A 279 -6.73 0.47 -8.39
CA ARG A 279 -6.58 -0.92 -8.82
C ARG A 279 -5.43 -1.59 -8.09
N SER A 280 -5.69 -2.78 -7.54
CA SER A 280 -4.64 -3.61 -6.96
C SER A 280 -3.61 -4.02 -8.01
N THR A 281 -2.37 -3.58 -7.83
CA THR A 281 -1.28 -3.75 -8.81
C THR A 281 -0.03 -4.21 -8.08
N MET A 282 0.73 -5.11 -8.71
CA MET A 282 2.09 -5.46 -8.33
C MET A 282 3.02 -5.20 -9.51
N THR A 283 4.21 -4.66 -9.26
CA THR A 283 5.29 -4.58 -10.26
C THR A 283 6.45 -5.40 -9.81
N VAL A 284 6.85 -6.41 -10.58
CA VAL A 284 7.93 -7.33 -10.21
C VAL A 284 9.17 -6.97 -11.02
N PHE A 285 10.21 -6.49 -10.36
CA PHE A 285 11.50 -6.18 -10.97
C PHE A 285 12.43 -7.41 -10.99
N ALA A 286 13.68 -7.24 -11.43
CA ALA A 286 14.59 -8.37 -11.58
C ALA A 286 14.79 -9.17 -10.28
N PRO A 287 14.82 -10.52 -10.36
CA PRO A 287 15.11 -11.37 -9.21
C PRO A 287 16.57 -11.27 -8.79
N ASP A 288 16.84 -11.71 -7.56
CA ASP A 288 18.17 -12.15 -7.16
C ASP A 288 18.59 -13.40 -7.93
N ALA A 289 19.88 -13.49 -8.28
CA ALA A 289 20.52 -14.68 -8.82
C ALA A 289 21.96 -14.79 -8.27
N PRO A 290 22.57 -15.99 -8.24
CA PRO A 290 23.94 -16.16 -7.74
C PRO A 290 24.93 -15.19 -8.40
N GLY A 291 25.62 -14.40 -7.57
CA GLY A 291 26.56 -13.35 -8.02
C GLY A 291 25.93 -12.13 -8.72
N ARG A 292 24.59 -12.05 -8.85
CA ARG A 292 23.88 -10.96 -9.51
C ARG A 292 22.60 -10.57 -8.74
N PRO A 293 22.71 -9.74 -7.68
CA PRO A 293 21.55 -9.30 -6.91
C PRO A 293 20.62 -8.38 -7.73
N GLY A 294 19.32 -8.48 -7.45
CA GLY A 294 18.27 -7.61 -8.00
C GLY A 294 18.19 -6.24 -7.28
N PRO A 295 17.45 -5.27 -7.85
CA PRO A 295 17.27 -3.96 -7.23
C PRO A 295 16.50 -4.06 -5.90
N ARG A 296 16.73 -3.09 -5.01
CA ARG A 296 16.04 -2.96 -3.71
C ARG A 296 15.42 -1.57 -3.61
N ILE A 297 14.15 -1.47 -3.22
CA ILE A 297 13.53 -0.19 -2.82
C ILE A 297 13.57 -0.15 -1.29
N ARG A 298 14.23 0.85 -0.72
CA ARG A 298 14.43 0.94 0.75
C ARG A 298 13.23 1.56 1.48
N ASN A 299 12.39 2.32 0.78
CA ASN A 299 11.15 2.89 1.32
C ASN A 299 10.18 1.77 1.71
N ASP A 300 9.45 1.92 2.82
CA ASP A 300 8.40 0.99 3.21
C ASP A 300 7.19 1.03 2.26
N GLN A 301 6.83 2.23 1.79
CA GLN A 301 5.88 2.45 0.71
C GLN A 301 6.43 3.42 -0.35
N LEU A 302 5.97 3.30 -1.60
CA LEU A 302 6.36 4.18 -2.72
C LEU A 302 5.99 5.65 -2.49
N VAL A 303 5.03 5.91 -1.60
CA VAL A 303 4.69 7.25 -1.12
C VAL A 303 4.68 7.22 0.40
N ARG A 304 5.47 8.11 1.00
CA ARG A 304 5.45 8.44 2.43
C ARG A 304 5.72 9.92 2.61
N TYR A 305 5.26 10.44 3.75
CA TYR A 305 5.60 11.78 4.18
C TYR A 305 6.83 11.77 5.08
N ALA A 306 7.64 12.81 4.96
CA ALA A 306 8.86 12.98 5.74
C ALA A 306 8.57 13.32 7.21
N GLY A 307 9.50 12.95 8.09
CA GLY A 307 9.56 13.35 9.50
C GLY A 307 10.75 14.29 9.72
N HIS A 308 10.49 15.59 9.84
CA HIS A 308 11.51 16.61 10.03
C HIS A 308 11.73 16.87 11.53
N ARG A 309 12.80 16.31 12.10
CA ARG A 309 13.24 16.62 13.47
C ARG A 309 13.62 18.09 13.61
N ALA A 310 13.04 18.76 14.60
CA ALA A 310 13.39 20.09 15.03
C ALA A 310 14.45 20.06 16.15
N ALA A 311 15.05 21.21 16.45
CA ALA A 311 16.14 21.34 17.43
C ALA A 311 15.70 21.07 18.89
N ASP A 312 14.40 21.15 19.19
CA ASP A 312 13.81 20.84 20.48
C ASP A 312 13.40 19.35 20.64
N GLY A 313 13.64 18.53 19.61
CA GLY A 313 13.27 17.12 19.58
C GLY A 313 11.84 16.85 19.09
N SER A 314 11.04 17.88 18.80
CA SER A 314 9.75 17.71 18.12
C SER A 314 9.95 17.27 16.66
N VAL A 315 8.91 16.72 16.03
CA VAL A 315 8.94 16.31 14.62
C VAL A 315 7.79 16.96 13.86
N ILE A 316 8.12 17.61 12.74
CA ILE A 316 7.15 18.14 11.77
C ILE A 316 6.95 17.08 10.68
N GLY A 317 5.71 16.64 10.46
CA GLY A 317 5.37 15.59 9.50
C GLY A 317 5.11 14.25 10.19
N ASP A 318 5.70 13.17 9.68
CA ASP A 318 5.48 11.80 10.17
C ASP A 318 6.67 11.31 11.04
N PRO A 319 6.53 11.23 12.39
CA PRO A 319 7.61 10.75 13.26
C PRO A 319 8.06 9.32 12.96
N GLY A 320 7.17 8.46 12.47
CA GLY A 320 7.48 7.09 12.04
C GLY A 320 8.43 7.03 10.84
N GLN A 321 8.68 8.16 10.17
CA GLN A 321 9.57 8.29 9.02
C GLN A 321 10.81 9.16 9.33
N ALA A 322 11.00 9.62 10.57
CA ALA A 322 12.07 10.55 10.92
C ALA A 322 13.48 10.00 10.63
N ASP A 323 13.77 8.75 11.01
CA ASP A 323 15.08 8.12 10.75
C ASP A 323 15.36 7.94 9.25
N PHE A 324 14.34 7.54 8.48
CA PHE A 324 14.48 7.42 7.02
C PHE A 324 14.65 8.79 6.36
N THR A 325 13.96 9.82 6.85
CA THR A 325 14.09 11.20 6.40
C THR A 325 15.50 11.74 6.65
N ASP A 326 16.06 11.48 7.83
CA ASP A 326 17.41 11.88 8.19
C ASP A 326 18.45 11.16 7.33
N ARG A 327 18.24 9.87 7.03
CA ARG A 327 19.08 9.10 6.12
C ARG A 327 19.07 9.66 4.70
N VAL A 328 17.91 9.89 4.09
CA VAL A 328 17.85 10.40 2.70
C VAL A 328 18.39 11.83 2.60
N ALA A 329 18.19 12.66 3.63
CA ALA A 329 18.82 13.97 3.73
C ALA A 329 20.35 13.88 3.82
N GLY A 330 20.88 12.94 4.62
CA GLY A 330 22.32 12.65 4.71
C GLY A 330 22.92 12.12 3.40
N LEU A 331 22.11 11.51 2.52
CA LEU A 331 22.47 11.12 1.16
C LEU A 331 22.30 12.23 0.11
N GLY A 332 21.93 13.45 0.55
CA GLY A 332 21.85 14.64 -0.30
C GLY A 332 20.45 15.04 -0.77
N TRP A 333 19.37 14.43 -0.25
CA TRP A 333 18.01 14.91 -0.51
C TRP A 333 17.81 16.30 0.10
N PRO A 334 17.42 17.33 -0.69
CA PRO A 334 17.23 18.67 -0.17
C PRO A 334 15.90 18.76 0.60
N ARG A 335 15.97 18.82 1.94
CA ARG A 335 14.78 19.04 2.77
C ARG A 335 14.07 20.35 2.36
N PRO A 336 12.74 20.36 2.20
CA PRO A 336 11.98 21.59 2.00
C PRO A 336 12.23 22.62 3.11
N GLN A 337 12.15 23.90 2.74
CA GLN A 337 12.38 25.04 3.62
C GLN A 337 11.28 26.10 3.42
N PRO A 338 10.40 26.33 4.41
CA PRO A 338 10.27 25.58 5.68
C PRO A 338 9.82 24.12 5.45
N PRO A 339 10.09 23.21 6.41
CA PRO A 339 9.58 21.84 6.35
C PRO A 339 8.05 21.79 6.50
N GLY A 340 7.39 20.96 5.71
CA GLY A 340 5.95 20.74 5.72
C GLY A 340 5.53 19.47 6.45
N ARG A 341 4.22 19.36 6.73
CA ARG A 341 3.62 18.19 7.42
C ARG A 341 3.37 16.99 6.50
N PHE A 342 3.50 17.18 5.19
CA PHE A 342 3.11 16.23 4.15
C PHE A 342 4.09 16.29 2.97
N ASP A 343 5.38 16.46 3.28
CA ASP A 343 6.44 16.52 2.28
C ASP A 343 6.77 15.11 1.81
N VAL A 344 6.57 14.82 0.52
CA VAL A 344 6.75 13.47 -0.03
C VAL A 344 8.23 13.10 -0.05
N LEU A 345 8.56 11.93 0.50
CA LEU A 345 9.91 11.37 0.52
C LEU A 345 10.36 10.90 -0.88
N PRO A 346 11.66 11.00 -1.20
CA PRO A 346 12.22 10.43 -2.42
C PRO A 346 12.28 8.90 -2.32
N LEU A 347 12.30 8.21 -3.46
CA LEU A 347 12.65 6.80 -3.53
C LEU A 347 14.16 6.62 -3.33
N LEU A 348 14.54 5.80 -2.37
CA LEU A 348 15.91 5.34 -2.17
C LEU A 348 16.06 3.92 -2.73
N ILE A 349 16.76 3.78 -3.84
CA ILE A 349 16.87 2.51 -4.58
C ILE A 349 18.33 2.06 -4.64
N THR A 350 18.59 0.85 -4.16
CA THR A 350 19.91 0.20 -4.28
C THR A 350 19.93 -0.68 -5.53
N GLY A 351 20.93 -0.47 -6.39
CA GLY A 351 21.15 -1.30 -7.58
C GLY A 351 21.91 -2.59 -7.26
N GLY A 352 22.02 -3.48 -8.26
CA GLY A 352 22.84 -4.68 -8.16
C GLY A 352 24.35 -4.42 -7.96
N ASP A 353 24.79 -3.16 -8.07
CA ASP A 353 26.14 -2.69 -7.74
C ASP A 353 26.32 -2.31 -6.26
N GLY A 354 25.32 -2.58 -5.42
CA GLY A 354 25.31 -2.23 -3.99
C GLY A 354 25.13 -0.74 -3.70
N ARG A 355 25.08 0.14 -4.71
CA ARG A 355 25.01 1.58 -4.52
C ARG A 355 23.57 2.07 -4.50
N SER A 356 23.27 2.90 -3.50
CA SER A 356 21.95 3.52 -3.32
C SER A 356 21.88 4.88 -4.00
N ARG A 357 20.75 5.17 -4.64
CA ARG A 357 20.49 6.37 -5.43
C ARG A 357 19.11 6.94 -5.04
N LEU A 358 18.99 8.27 -5.05
CA LEU A 358 17.76 8.99 -4.70
C LEU A 358 17.02 9.43 -5.97
N PHE A 359 15.70 9.29 -5.96
CA PHE A 359 14.81 9.72 -7.05
C PHE A 359 13.56 10.38 -6.48
N ASP A 360 13.31 11.64 -6.83
CA ASP A 360 12.09 12.33 -6.41
C ASP A 360 10.84 11.70 -7.06
N VAL A 361 9.76 11.57 -6.29
CA VAL A 361 8.45 11.16 -6.82
C VAL A 361 7.76 12.40 -7.41
N PRO A 362 7.43 12.43 -8.73
CA PRO A 362 6.75 13.57 -9.33
C PRO A 362 5.38 13.84 -8.67
N PRO A 363 5.03 15.10 -8.35
CA PRO A 363 3.76 15.42 -7.70
C PRO A 363 2.52 14.94 -8.46
N ASP A 364 2.57 14.86 -9.80
CA ASP A 364 1.46 14.37 -10.62
C ASP A 364 1.18 12.86 -10.46
N ALA A 365 2.15 12.10 -9.94
CA ALA A 365 2.00 10.68 -9.63
C ALA A 365 1.45 10.42 -8.22
N VAL A 366 1.38 11.45 -7.37
CA VAL A 366 0.89 11.36 -5.99
C VAL A 366 -0.51 11.98 -5.91
N HIS A 367 -1.53 11.14 -6.00
CA HIS A 367 -2.91 11.56 -5.74
C HIS A 367 -3.15 11.64 -4.23
N GLU A 368 -3.41 12.85 -3.72
CA GLU A 368 -3.72 13.11 -2.31
C GLU A 368 -5.19 13.50 -2.13
N VAL A 369 -5.82 12.99 -1.08
CA VAL A 369 -7.18 13.35 -0.65
C VAL A 369 -7.09 14.38 0.48
N PRO A 370 -7.57 15.63 0.29
CA PRO A 370 -7.66 16.62 1.36
C PRO A 370 -8.79 16.29 2.34
N LEU A 371 -8.47 16.17 3.62
CA LEU A 371 -9.40 15.67 4.63
C LEU A 371 -10.32 16.76 5.17
N ARG A 372 -11.59 16.40 5.31
CA ARG A 372 -12.72 17.23 5.69
C ARG A 372 -13.74 16.37 6.46
N HIS A 373 -14.58 17.00 7.27
CA HIS A 373 -15.57 16.28 8.07
C HIS A 373 -16.99 16.74 7.68
N PRO A 374 -17.99 15.84 7.56
CA PRO A 374 -19.33 16.20 7.12
C PRO A 374 -20.00 17.23 8.03
N ASP A 375 -19.84 17.09 9.36
CA ASP A 375 -20.52 17.94 10.34
C ASP A 375 -19.62 19.01 10.97
N HIS A 376 -18.32 19.02 10.64
CA HIS A 376 -17.32 19.87 11.32
C HIS A 376 -16.50 20.66 10.31
N ALA A 377 -17.03 21.80 9.87
CA ALA A 377 -16.40 22.71 8.92
C ALA A 377 -15.04 23.28 9.37
N TRP A 378 -14.68 23.14 10.66
CA TRP A 378 -13.33 23.47 11.15
C TRP A 378 -12.26 22.46 10.71
N PHE A 379 -12.64 21.21 10.42
CA PHE A 379 -11.70 20.12 10.15
C PHE A 379 -10.84 20.40 8.91
N ALA A 380 -11.45 20.94 7.84
CA ALA A 380 -10.73 21.31 6.62
C ALA A 380 -9.64 22.38 6.86
N ARG A 381 -9.76 23.19 7.92
CA ARG A 381 -8.73 24.20 8.29
C ARG A 381 -7.50 23.59 8.96
N LEU A 382 -7.52 22.31 9.35
CA LEU A 382 -6.34 21.59 9.83
C LEU A 382 -5.35 21.25 8.70
N GLY A 383 -5.74 21.41 7.44
CA GLY A 383 -4.87 21.17 6.27
C GLY A 383 -4.37 19.73 6.16
N LEU A 384 -5.12 18.77 6.70
CA LEU A 384 -4.78 17.35 6.66
C LEU A 384 -5.02 16.77 5.26
N ARG A 385 -4.20 15.82 4.86
CA ARG A 385 -4.33 15.07 3.60
C ARG A 385 -3.67 13.70 3.71
N TRP A 386 -4.06 12.76 2.86
CA TRP A 386 -3.38 11.47 2.74
C TRP A 386 -3.29 11.02 1.28
N HIS A 387 -2.23 10.31 0.92
CA HIS A 387 -2.05 9.77 -0.43
C HIS A 387 -3.01 8.60 -0.64
N ALA A 388 -3.50 8.41 -1.86
CA ALA A 388 -4.58 7.46 -2.15
C ALA A 388 -4.12 6.00 -2.34
N VAL A 389 -2.84 5.77 -2.65
CA VAL A 389 -2.31 4.45 -3.03
C VAL A 389 -1.36 3.90 -1.96
N PRO A 390 -1.76 2.88 -1.18
CA PRO A 390 -0.89 2.19 -0.22
C PRO A 390 0.01 1.17 -0.95
N ALA A 391 1.05 1.67 -1.64
CA ALA A 391 1.97 0.81 -2.39
C ALA A 391 3.17 0.39 -1.53
N ILE A 392 3.08 -0.76 -0.85
CA ILE A 392 4.19 -1.36 -0.08
C ILE A 392 5.34 -1.70 -1.02
N SER A 393 6.58 -1.40 -0.64
CA SER A 393 7.77 -1.51 -1.51
C SER A 393 9.00 -2.20 -0.92
N ASN A 394 9.07 -2.40 0.41
CA ASN A 394 10.22 -3.02 1.09
C ASN A 394 10.12 -4.54 1.33
N MET A 395 9.01 -5.19 0.95
CA MET A 395 8.80 -6.63 1.13
C MET A 395 9.26 -7.41 -0.12
N PRO A 396 10.30 -8.26 -0.03
CA PRO A 396 10.65 -9.18 -1.12
C PRO A 396 9.51 -10.16 -1.38
N LEU A 397 9.34 -10.57 -2.63
CA LEU A 397 8.39 -11.61 -3.04
C LEU A 397 9.15 -12.90 -3.35
N GLU A 398 8.81 -14.01 -2.70
CA GLU A 398 9.41 -15.32 -2.96
C GLU A 398 8.40 -16.24 -3.67
N ILE A 399 8.80 -16.82 -4.80
CA ILE A 399 8.01 -17.76 -5.59
C ILE A 399 8.93 -18.92 -6.00
N GLY A 400 8.61 -20.15 -5.56
CA GLY A 400 9.35 -21.36 -5.92
C GLY A 400 10.86 -21.27 -5.67
N GLY A 401 11.27 -20.67 -4.54
CA GLY A 401 12.68 -20.42 -4.20
C GLY A 401 13.35 -19.23 -4.93
N VAL A 402 12.71 -18.61 -5.92
CA VAL A 402 13.22 -17.36 -6.55
C VAL A 402 12.74 -16.15 -5.76
N VAL A 403 13.69 -15.33 -5.31
CA VAL A 403 13.41 -14.06 -4.61
C VAL A 403 13.40 -12.88 -5.58
N TYR A 404 12.29 -12.15 -5.59
CA TYR A 404 12.08 -10.88 -6.28
C TYR A 404 12.17 -9.73 -5.26
N PRO A 405 13.32 -9.05 -5.15
CA PRO A 405 13.62 -8.23 -3.97
C PRO A 405 12.96 -6.85 -3.97
N ALA A 406 12.61 -6.36 -5.16
CA ALA A 406 11.72 -5.22 -5.35
C ALA A 406 10.48 -5.71 -6.10
N ALA A 407 9.38 -5.83 -5.37
CA ALA A 407 8.09 -6.27 -5.92
C ALA A 407 6.94 -5.36 -5.43
N PRO A 408 7.01 -4.02 -5.60
CA PRO A 408 6.05 -3.11 -5.00
C PRO A 408 4.61 -3.43 -5.38
N PHE A 409 3.74 -3.42 -4.37
CA PHE A 409 2.36 -3.90 -4.42
C PHE A 409 1.41 -2.94 -3.71
N ASN A 410 0.27 -2.64 -4.33
CA ASN A 410 -0.82 -1.88 -3.72
C ASN A 410 -2.13 -2.66 -3.68
N GLY A 411 -2.91 -2.42 -2.63
CA GLY A 411 -4.36 -2.52 -2.64
C GLY A 411 -4.99 -1.12 -2.69
N TRP A 412 -6.05 -0.92 -1.92
CA TRP A 412 -6.54 0.40 -1.51
C TRP A 412 -6.64 0.41 0.02
N TYR A 413 -6.73 1.61 0.60
CA TYR A 413 -6.77 1.75 2.06
C TYR A 413 -8.05 1.20 2.68
N LEU A 414 -7.88 0.61 3.86
CA LEU A 414 -8.90 0.57 4.90
C LEU A 414 -8.93 1.94 5.63
N ASP A 415 -10.11 2.46 5.92
CA ASP A 415 -10.34 3.70 6.67
C ASP A 415 -9.47 3.83 7.94
N THR A 416 -9.40 2.75 8.73
CA THR A 416 -8.65 2.68 9.98
C THR A 416 -7.13 2.72 9.81
N GLU A 417 -6.55 2.32 8.66
CA GLU A 417 -5.11 2.46 8.43
C GLU A 417 -4.68 3.93 8.45
N ILE A 418 -5.51 4.81 7.88
CA ILE A 418 -5.26 6.25 7.89
C ILE A 418 -5.75 6.86 9.20
N GLY A 419 -7.05 6.75 9.48
CA GLY A 419 -7.68 7.51 10.56
C GLY A 419 -7.35 7.00 11.97
N ALA A 420 -7.18 5.69 12.15
CA ALA A 420 -6.95 5.08 13.46
C ALA A 420 -5.49 4.67 13.72
N ARG A 421 -4.65 4.60 12.69
CA ARG A 421 -3.19 4.39 12.83
C ARG A 421 -2.43 5.65 12.44
N ASN A 422 -2.25 5.92 11.15
CA ASN A 422 -1.36 6.98 10.66
C ASN A 422 -1.64 8.36 11.29
N LEU A 423 -2.91 8.72 11.48
CA LEU A 423 -3.32 10.02 12.03
C LEU A 423 -3.49 10.05 13.56
N ALA A 424 -3.60 8.90 14.23
CA ALA A 424 -4.01 8.81 15.63
C ALA A 424 -2.96 8.17 16.56
N ASP A 425 -2.04 7.36 16.04
CA ASP A 425 -0.96 6.75 16.84
C ASP A 425 -0.02 7.85 17.38
N ARG A 426 0.43 7.69 18.63
CA ARG A 426 1.26 8.68 19.35
C ARG A 426 2.67 8.83 18.81
N ASP A 427 3.20 7.78 18.19
CA ASP A 427 4.47 7.75 17.47
C ASP A 427 4.30 8.09 15.98
N ARG A 428 3.11 8.57 15.58
CA ARG A 428 2.76 9.07 14.26
C ARG A 428 2.25 10.51 14.39
N TYR A 429 1.17 10.91 13.70
CA TYR A 429 0.72 12.30 13.72
C TYR A 429 0.00 12.74 15.03
N ASP A 430 -0.30 11.82 15.96
CA ASP A 430 -0.94 12.05 17.28
C ASP A 430 -2.03 13.13 17.28
N LEU A 431 -3.01 13.06 16.36
CA LEU A 431 -4.02 14.12 16.21
C LEU A 431 -5.16 14.06 17.23
N LEU A 432 -5.29 12.97 18.01
CA LEU A 432 -6.40 12.81 18.96
C LEU A 432 -6.55 13.98 19.96
N PRO A 433 -5.48 14.58 20.54
CA PRO A 433 -5.60 15.74 21.41
C PRO A 433 -6.16 16.98 20.71
N GLU A 434 -5.69 17.29 19.49
CA GLU A 434 -6.18 18.42 18.68
C GLU A 434 -7.66 18.20 18.28
N ILE A 435 -8.02 16.99 17.83
CA ILE A 435 -9.40 16.67 17.49
C ILE A 435 -10.31 16.77 18.74
N ALA A 436 -9.85 16.33 19.91
CA ALA A 436 -10.60 16.43 21.15
C ALA A 436 -10.82 17.87 21.62
N ASP A 437 -9.82 18.75 21.50
CA ASP A 437 -9.95 20.19 21.79
C ASP A 437 -10.97 20.85 20.86
N ARG A 438 -10.86 20.60 19.55
CA ARG A 438 -11.78 21.14 18.52
C ARG A 438 -13.22 20.65 18.68
N LEU A 439 -13.42 19.48 19.29
CA LEU A 439 -14.72 18.92 19.65
C LEU A 439 -15.23 19.40 21.03
N GLY A 440 -14.43 20.14 21.80
CA GLY A 440 -14.78 20.58 23.16
C GLY A 440 -14.88 19.44 24.17
N LEU A 441 -14.07 18.37 24.02
CA LEU A 441 -14.10 17.21 24.89
C LEU A 441 -13.30 17.45 26.19
N ASP A 442 -13.78 16.89 27.29
CA ASP A 442 -13.03 16.88 28.55
C ASP A 442 -11.91 15.83 28.50
N THR A 443 -10.68 16.28 28.24
CA THR A 443 -9.49 15.42 28.13
C THR A 443 -8.82 15.10 29.48
N ARG A 444 -9.35 15.61 30.61
CA ARG A 444 -8.71 15.49 31.95
C ARG A 444 -8.75 14.08 32.54
N SER A 445 -9.56 13.18 32.00
CA SER A 445 -9.68 11.80 32.48
C SER A 445 -10.02 10.83 31.35
N GLU A 446 -9.38 9.67 31.34
CA GLU A 446 -9.71 8.59 30.38
C GLU A 446 -11.17 8.11 30.51
N ARG A 447 -11.80 8.30 31.68
CA ARG A 447 -13.19 7.91 31.93
C ARG A 447 -14.22 8.72 31.14
N THR A 448 -13.82 9.83 30.50
CA THR A 448 -14.68 10.61 29.58
C THR A 448 -14.72 10.00 28.18
N MET A 449 -13.89 8.98 27.90
CA MET A 449 -13.74 8.33 26.59
C MET A 449 -13.41 9.32 25.47
N TRP A 450 -12.65 10.38 25.80
CA TRP A 450 -12.35 11.45 24.84
C TRP A 450 -11.53 10.95 23.65
N ARG A 451 -10.63 9.97 23.84
CA ARG A 451 -9.86 9.37 22.74
C ARG A 451 -10.76 8.59 21.80
N ASP A 452 -11.63 7.74 22.34
CA ASP A 452 -12.59 6.94 21.57
C ASP A 452 -13.49 7.84 20.71
N ARG A 453 -13.99 8.93 21.31
CA ARG A 453 -14.85 9.92 20.62
C ARG A 453 -14.08 10.69 19.54
N ALA A 454 -12.87 11.15 19.83
CA ALA A 454 -12.04 11.85 18.84
C ALA A 454 -11.60 10.93 17.68
N LEU A 455 -11.31 9.66 17.98
CA LEU A 455 -10.92 8.62 17.03
C LEU A 455 -12.04 8.32 16.02
N VAL A 456 -13.29 8.23 16.50
CA VAL A 456 -14.46 8.02 15.63
C VAL A 456 -14.64 9.16 14.63
N GLU A 457 -14.62 10.44 15.07
CA GLU A 457 -14.77 11.56 14.13
C GLU A 457 -13.56 11.71 13.20
N LEU A 458 -12.35 11.33 13.63
CA LEU A 458 -11.14 11.34 12.80
C LEU A 458 -11.20 10.29 11.67
N VAL A 459 -11.61 9.05 11.99
CA VAL A 459 -11.82 8.01 10.97
C VAL A 459 -12.99 8.37 10.06
N ARG A 460 -14.08 8.90 10.62
CA ARG A 460 -15.23 9.39 9.85
C ARG A 460 -14.86 10.52 8.87
N ALA A 461 -13.95 11.42 9.25
CA ALA A 461 -13.42 12.44 8.35
C ALA A 461 -12.66 11.82 7.18
N VAL A 462 -11.83 10.80 7.44
CA VAL A 462 -11.09 10.07 6.40
C VAL A 462 -12.07 9.43 5.41
N THR A 463 -13.01 8.59 5.88
CA THR A 463 -13.97 7.87 5.02
C THR A 463 -14.78 8.85 4.17
N TYR A 464 -15.37 9.88 4.80
CA TYR A 464 -16.14 10.90 4.09
C TYR A 464 -15.33 11.64 3.02
N SER A 465 -14.05 11.92 3.27
CA SER A 465 -13.21 12.65 2.31
C SER A 465 -12.91 11.81 1.08
N PHE A 466 -12.57 10.53 1.27
CA PHE A 466 -12.32 9.59 0.17
C PHE A 466 -13.59 9.36 -0.66
N ASP A 467 -14.74 9.13 -0.01
CA ASP A 467 -16.03 8.98 -0.69
C ASP A 467 -16.41 10.24 -1.50
N ALA A 468 -16.26 11.42 -0.90
CA ALA A 468 -16.66 12.69 -1.51
C ALA A 468 -15.71 13.16 -2.63
N ASP A 469 -14.46 12.69 -2.67
CA ASP A 469 -13.56 12.84 -3.83
C ASP A 469 -13.62 11.65 -4.81
N GLY A 470 -14.45 10.64 -4.51
CA GLY A 470 -14.66 9.47 -5.36
C GLY A 470 -13.49 8.49 -5.38
N VAL A 471 -12.60 8.53 -4.38
CA VAL A 471 -11.41 7.69 -4.28
C VAL A 471 -11.73 6.38 -3.57
N THR A 472 -11.27 5.25 -4.12
CA THR A 472 -11.55 3.92 -3.55
C THR A 472 -10.91 3.78 -2.16
N MET A 473 -11.76 3.47 -1.18
CA MET A 473 -11.44 3.08 0.18
C MET A 473 -12.40 1.95 0.60
N ALA A 474 -12.02 1.17 1.61
CA ALA A 474 -12.92 0.25 2.30
C ALA A 474 -13.12 0.70 3.76
N ASP A 475 -14.29 0.44 4.32
CA ASP A 475 -14.52 0.55 5.76
C ASP A 475 -14.21 -0.78 6.47
N HIS A 476 -13.76 -0.67 7.72
CA HIS A 476 -13.35 -1.80 8.54
C HIS A 476 -14.47 -2.81 8.89
N HIS A 477 -15.74 -2.41 8.90
CA HIS A 477 -16.84 -3.35 9.14
C HIS A 477 -17.11 -4.21 7.91
N THR A 478 -17.33 -3.58 6.76
CA THR A 478 -17.57 -4.30 5.49
C THR A 478 -16.38 -5.19 5.15
N GLU A 479 -15.14 -4.69 5.19
CA GLU A 479 -13.98 -5.49 4.80
C GLU A 479 -13.74 -6.69 5.73
N SER A 480 -14.14 -6.60 7.00
CA SER A 480 -14.17 -7.75 7.93
C SER A 480 -15.15 -8.84 7.48
N GLU A 481 -16.35 -8.49 7.01
CA GLU A 481 -17.29 -9.46 6.42
C GLU A 481 -16.75 -10.05 5.10
N ARG A 482 -16.08 -9.22 4.28
CA ARG A 482 -15.43 -9.65 3.04
C ARG A 482 -14.31 -10.65 3.32
N PHE A 483 -13.55 -10.46 4.39
CA PHE A 483 -12.52 -11.39 4.83
C PHE A 483 -13.10 -12.74 5.27
N LEU A 484 -14.18 -12.77 6.06
CA LEU A 484 -14.82 -14.06 6.41
C LEU A 484 -15.36 -14.79 5.18
N ARG A 485 -15.87 -14.06 4.18
CA ARG A 485 -16.25 -14.65 2.88
C ARG A 485 -15.06 -15.18 2.08
N HIS A 486 -13.86 -14.61 2.25
CA HIS A 486 -12.64 -15.20 1.69
C HIS A 486 -12.30 -16.52 2.38
N LEU A 487 -12.31 -16.58 3.72
CA LEU A 487 -12.07 -17.83 4.46
C LEU A 487 -13.01 -18.95 4.01
N ALA A 488 -14.32 -18.68 3.95
CA ALA A 488 -15.31 -19.66 3.50
C ALA A 488 -15.06 -20.17 2.06
N ARG A 489 -14.42 -19.37 1.19
CA ARG A 489 -14.03 -19.79 -0.16
C ARG A 489 -12.77 -20.65 -0.17
N GLU A 490 -11.81 -20.38 0.69
CA GLU A 490 -10.61 -21.21 0.83
C GLU A 490 -10.95 -22.56 1.48
N GLU A 491 -11.77 -22.54 2.54
CA GLU A 491 -12.32 -23.74 3.21
C GLU A 491 -13.12 -24.62 2.25
N ALA A 492 -14.04 -24.03 1.46
CA ALA A 492 -14.81 -24.75 0.45
C ALA A 492 -13.95 -25.31 -0.69
N ALA A 493 -12.75 -24.78 -0.89
CA ALA A 493 -11.74 -25.30 -1.82
C ALA A 493 -10.72 -26.24 -1.15
N GLY A 494 -10.97 -26.67 0.09
CA GLY A 494 -10.15 -27.64 0.82
C GLY A 494 -8.83 -27.08 1.37
N ARG A 495 -8.69 -25.75 1.50
CA ARG A 495 -7.46 -25.09 1.95
C ARG A 495 -7.64 -24.46 3.34
N SER A 496 -6.59 -24.52 4.16
CA SER A 496 -6.47 -23.66 5.34
C SER A 496 -6.20 -22.22 4.93
N CYS A 497 -6.42 -21.28 5.85
CA CYS A 497 -6.09 -19.88 5.63
C CYS A 497 -5.42 -19.27 6.89
N PRO A 498 -4.13 -19.58 7.10
CA PRO A 498 -3.33 -19.02 8.20
C PRO A 498 -3.49 -17.51 8.29
N THR A 499 -3.69 -17.01 9.51
CA THR A 499 -4.14 -15.63 9.73
C THR A 499 -3.66 -15.09 11.07
N ASP A 500 -2.99 -13.93 11.02
CA ASP A 500 -2.53 -13.20 12.20
C ASP A 500 -3.70 -12.38 12.77
N TRP A 501 -4.37 -12.91 13.81
CA TRP A 501 -5.53 -12.27 14.45
C TRP A 501 -5.23 -10.82 14.85
N SER A 502 -4.01 -10.53 15.31
CA SER A 502 -3.59 -9.20 15.77
C SER A 502 -3.48 -8.15 14.66
N TRP A 503 -3.45 -8.58 13.39
CA TRP A 503 -3.46 -7.71 12.21
C TRP A 503 -4.80 -7.67 11.49
N ILE A 504 -5.62 -8.71 11.59
CA ILE A 504 -6.94 -8.76 10.93
C ILE A 504 -8.03 -8.06 11.73
N VAL A 505 -7.98 -8.09 13.06
CA VAL A 505 -8.91 -7.31 13.88
C VAL A 505 -8.60 -5.82 13.73
N PRO A 506 -9.56 -4.98 13.29
CA PRO A 506 -9.29 -3.55 13.11
C PRO A 506 -8.94 -2.84 14.43
N PRO A 507 -8.08 -1.79 14.37
CA PRO A 507 -7.55 -1.12 15.57
C PRO A 507 -8.58 -0.27 16.32
N MET A 508 -9.80 -0.13 15.77
CA MET A 508 -10.97 0.39 16.48
C MET A 508 -12.13 -0.58 16.29
N SER A 509 -13.13 -0.52 17.17
CA SER A 509 -14.37 -1.28 17.03
C SER A 509 -14.19 -2.81 16.95
N GLY A 510 -13.05 -3.38 17.36
CA GLY A 510 -12.68 -4.79 17.09
C GLY A 510 -13.80 -5.79 17.36
N ALA A 511 -14.37 -5.82 18.57
CA ALA A 511 -15.46 -6.74 18.94
C ALA A 511 -16.80 -6.46 18.23
N GLN A 512 -16.94 -5.34 17.51
CA GLN A 512 -18.07 -5.02 16.61
C GLN A 512 -17.81 -5.47 15.16
N THR A 513 -16.69 -6.17 14.92
CA THR A 513 -16.37 -6.79 13.63
C THR A 513 -16.44 -8.31 13.76
N PRO A 514 -16.90 -9.04 12.73
CA PRO A 514 -17.09 -10.48 12.85
C PRO A 514 -15.76 -11.26 12.86
N VAL A 515 -14.65 -10.64 12.46
CA VAL A 515 -13.31 -11.24 12.47
C VAL A 515 -12.72 -11.40 13.88
N PHE A 516 -13.21 -10.64 14.86
CA PHE A 516 -12.78 -10.76 16.26
C PHE A 516 -13.23 -12.08 16.90
N HIS A 517 -14.44 -12.55 16.57
CA HIS A 517 -15.12 -13.67 17.22
C HIS A 517 -14.70 -15.06 16.70
N ARG A 518 -13.60 -15.12 15.95
CA ARG A 518 -13.12 -16.33 15.28
C ARG A 518 -11.66 -16.60 15.63
N TYR A 519 -11.35 -17.87 15.92
CA TYR A 519 -9.99 -18.40 15.98
C TYR A 519 -9.48 -18.74 14.58
N TYR A 520 -8.18 -18.61 14.39
CA TYR A 520 -7.48 -18.86 13.13
C TYR A 520 -6.31 -19.80 13.34
N ASP A 521 -5.90 -20.48 12.27
CA ASP A 521 -4.61 -21.16 12.25
C ASP A 521 -3.49 -20.11 12.29
N GLU A 522 -2.47 -20.36 13.12
CA GLU A 522 -1.31 -19.46 13.27
C GLU A 522 -0.57 -19.29 11.93
N PRO A 523 -0.01 -18.09 11.64
CA PRO A 523 0.76 -17.84 10.43
C PRO A 523 1.92 -18.83 10.25
N ASP A 524 1.91 -19.60 9.16
CA ASP A 524 3.02 -20.47 8.78
C ASP A 524 4.13 -19.65 8.09
N PRO A 525 5.34 -19.51 8.67
CA PRO A 525 6.45 -18.78 8.06
C PRO A 525 7.11 -19.53 6.89
N ALA A 526 6.86 -20.84 6.75
CA ALA A 526 7.37 -21.67 5.66
C ALA A 526 6.43 -21.67 4.44
N LEU A 527 5.16 -21.25 4.59
CA LEU A 527 4.20 -21.19 3.49
C LEU A 527 4.74 -20.36 2.31
N ARG A 528 4.65 -20.92 1.09
CA ARG A 528 5.05 -20.28 -0.17
C ARG A 528 3.98 -20.44 -1.26
N PRO A 529 4.00 -19.60 -2.30
CA PRO A 529 4.67 -18.30 -2.42
C PRO A 529 4.31 -17.30 -1.32
N ALA A 530 5.16 -16.32 -1.04
CA ALA A 530 4.94 -15.36 0.05
C ALA A 530 5.64 -14.01 -0.18
N PHE A 531 5.13 -12.97 0.49
CA PHE A 531 5.94 -11.77 0.77
C PHE A 531 6.78 -12.01 2.02
N LEU A 532 8.09 -11.79 1.93
CA LEU A 532 9.03 -11.92 3.03
C LEU A 532 9.05 -10.66 3.89
N ALA A 533 9.45 -10.81 5.15
CA ALA A 533 9.68 -9.66 6.02
C ALA A 533 10.77 -8.74 5.42
N PRO A 534 10.60 -7.41 5.53
CA PRO A 534 11.70 -6.49 5.25
C PRO A 534 12.90 -6.84 6.15
N PRO A 535 14.13 -6.88 5.61
CA PRO A 535 15.32 -7.11 6.42
C PRO A 535 15.52 -5.95 7.42
N ARG A 536 16.10 -6.26 8.58
CA ARG A 536 16.19 -5.33 9.72
C ARG A 536 17.28 -4.26 9.61
N GLU A 537 18.12 -4.34 8.60
CA GLU A 537 19.43 -3.65 8.52
C GLU A 537 19.43 -2.45 7.56
N TRP A 538 18.25 -1.91 7.25
CA TRP A 538 18.09 -0.86 6.24
C TRP A 538 18.22 0.55 6.82
#